data_AF-W7I796-F1
#
_entry.id   AF-W7I796-F1
#
_cell.length_a   1.000
_cell.length_b   1.000
_cell.length_c   1.000
_cell.angle_alpha   90.00
_cell.angle_beta   90.00
_cell.angle_gamma   90.00
#
_symmetry.space_group_name_H-M   'P 1'
#
loop_
_entity.id
_entity.type
_entity.pdbx_description
1 polymer ?
#
loop_
_entity_poly.entity_id
_entity_poly.type
_entity_poly.pdbx_seq_one_letter_code
_entity_poly.pdbx_strand_id
1 'polypeptide(L)'
;MAAPVGDDMVFVQQNAWGYGAGGGIVGLVVFVLDVLTFIEIFKSSRPASHKILWALLVFFFPIIGLIVYYLFSNRNQHNNYEALP
;
A
#
# COMPACT_ATOMS: atom_id res chain seq x y z
N MET A 1 39.06 -7.32 -41.11
CA MET A 1 39.22 -7.19 -39.64
C MET A 1 37.98 -6.47 -39.12
N ALA A 2 37.12 -7.21 -38.41
CA ALA A 2 35.84 -6.81 -37.81
C ALA A 2 36.06 -5.84 -36.62
N ALA A 3 35.12 -5.05 -36.07
CA ALA A 3 33.73 -4.65 -36.28
C ALA A 3 33.59 -3.27 -35.56
N PRO A 4 32.56 -2.42 -35.82
CA PRO A 4 32.43 -1.15 -35.12
C PRO A 4 32.17 -1.37 -33.62
N VAL A 5 33.07 -0.93 -32.76
CA VAL A 5 32.89 -0.94 -31.30
C VAL A 5 32.13 0.32 -30.91
N GLY A 6 30.80 0.21 -30.86
CA GLY A 6 29.95 1.18 -30.19
C GLY A 6 30.02 0.95 -28.68
N ASP A 7 30.60 1.90 -27.96
CA ASP A 7 30.42 2.02 -26.51
C ASP A 7 29.00 2.56 -26.25
N ASP A 8 28.01 1.69 -26.41
CA ASP A 8 26.62 2.04 -26.12
C ASP A 8 26.41 2.00 -24.61
N MET A 9 26.47 3.18 -23.99
CA MET A 9 26.12 3.38 -22.59
C MET A 9 24.63 3.10 -22.40
N VAL A 10 24.28 1.87 -22.02
CA VAL A 10 22.91 1.50 -21.66
C VAL A 10 22.57 2.15 -20.31
N PHE A 11 21.93 3.32 -20.36
CA PHE A 11 21.31 3.92 -19.18
C PHE A 11 20.10 3.09 -18.77
N VAL A 12 20.31 2.14 -17.86
CA VAL A 12 19.20 1.47 -17.16
C VAL A 12 18.53 2.53 -16.27
N GLN A 13 17.41 3.08 -16.74
CA GLN A 13 16.53 3.93 -15.94
C GLN A 13 15.91 3.06 -14.83
N GLN A 14 16.58 2.98 -13.67
CA GLN A 14 15.99 2.39 -12.46
C GLN A 14 14.82 3.27 -12.01
N ASN A 15 13.60 2.86 -12.33
CA ASN A 15 12.40 3.48 -11.81
C ASN A 15 12.29 3.18 -10.32
N ALA A 16 12.42 4.21 -9.47
CA ALA A 16 12.27 4.13 -8.01
C ALA A 16 10.84 3.75 -7.55
N TRP A 17 9.99 3.30 -8.45
CA TRP A 17 8.61 2.90 -8.23
C TRP A 17 8.46 1.40 -7.90
N GLY A 18 9.53 0.76 -7.44
CA GLY A 18 9.47 -0.59 -6.89
C GLY A 18 9.00 -0.56 -5.45
N TYR A 19 7.69 -0.69 -5.22
CA TYR A 19 7.00 -1.16 -4.00
C TYR A 19 7.41 -0.63 -2.60
N GLY A 20 8.39 0.27 -2.46
CA GLY A 20 9.04 0.60 -1.19
C GLY A 20 8.54 1.88 -0.51
N ALA A 21 7.98 2.83 -1.27
CA ALA A 21 7.51 4.11 -0.72
C ALA A 21 5.98 4.27 -0.75
N GLY A 22 5.27 3.53 -1.62
CA GLY A 22 3.82 3.68 -1.79
C GLY A 22 2.98 3.21 -0.59
N GLY A 23 3.44 2.16 0.11
CA GLY A 23 2.72 1.60 1.27
C GLY A 23 2.72 2.52 2.50
N GLY A 24 3.79 3.31 2.69
CA GLY A 24 3.94 4.19 3.85
C GLY A 24 2.93 5.33 3.86
N ILE A 25 2.69 5.96 2.70
CA ILE A 25 1.72 7.07 2.59
C ILE A 25 0.31 6.55 2.81
N VAL A 26 -0.06 5.42 2.21
CA VAL A 26 -1.39 4.84 2.37
C VAL A 26 -1.64 4.44 3.83
N GLY A 27 -0.67 3.78 4.48
CA GLY A 27 -0.78 3.44 5.91
C GLY A 27 -0.89 4.67 6.82
N LEU A 28 -0.16 5.74 6.50
CA LEU A 28 -0.20 7.00 7.26
C LEU A 28 -1.56 7.71 7.10
N VAL A 29 -2.13 7.73 5.90
CA VAL A 29 -3.48 8.27 5.66
C VAL A 29 -4.52 7.50 6.47
N VAL A 30 -4.48 6.17 6.43
CA VAL A 30 -5.40 5.32 7.20
C VAL A 30 -5.26 5.59 8.71
N PHE A 31 -4.03 5.65 9.22
CA PHE A 31 -3.78 5.95 10.63
C PHE A 31 -4.33 7.31 11.07
N VAL A 32 -4.21 8.34 10.22
CA VAL A 32 -4.77 9.67 10.50
C VAL A 32 -6.31 9.61 10.51
N LEU A 33 -6.92 8.89 9.56
CA LEU A 33 -8.38 8.72 9.51
C LEU A 33 -8.94 7.98 10.74
N ASP A 34 -8.21 6.98 11.27
CA ASP A 34 -8.53 6.34 12.55
C ASP A 34 -8.58 7.37 13.69
N VAL A 35 -7.52 8.17 13.86
CA VAL A 35 -7.44 9.18 14.93
C VAL A 35 -8.57 10.22 14.84
N LEU A 36 -8.88 10.70 13.63
CA LEU A 36 -9.98 11.64 13.41
C LEU A 36 -11.33 11.03 13.80
N THR A 37 -11.55 9.76 13.45
CA THR A 37 -12.76 9.03 13.81
C THR A 37 -12.89 8.89 15.33
N PHE A 38 -11.79 8.61 16.05
CA PHE A 38 -11.81 8.60 17.52
C PHE A 38 -12.20 9.97 18.09
N ILE A 39 -11.64 11.06 17.57
CA ILE A 39 -11.99 12.43 18.02
C ILE A 39 -13.46 12.75 17.76
N GLU A 40 -13.98 12.42 16.57
CA GLU A 40 -15.39 12.57 16.18
C GLU A 40 -16.31 11.83 17.17
N ILE A 41 -15.94 10.61 17.54
CA ILE A 41 -16.66 9.75 18.48
C ILE A 41 -16.66 10.35 19.89
N PHE A 42 -15.53 10.90 20.35
CA PHE A 42 -15.47 11.61 21.64
C PHE A 42 -16.33 12.87 21.64
N LYS A 43 -16.42 13.60 20.52
CA LYS A 43 -17.22 14.84 20.41
C LYS A 43 -18.72 14.63 20.26
N SER A 44 -19.18 13.45 19.82
CA SER A 44 -20.61 13.19 19.60
C SER A 44 -21.39 13.04 20.92
N SER A 45 -22.66 13.46 20.99
CA SER A 45 -23.54 13.27 22.19
C SER A 45 -24.49 12.06 22.04
N ARG A 46 -24.07 11.05 21.27
CA ARG A 46 -24.83 9.80 21.04
C ARG A 46 -24.49 8.71 22.07
N PRO A 47 -25.37 7.71 22.30
CA PRO A 47 -25.12 6.65 23.28
C PRO A 47 -23.78 5.95 23.05
N ALA A 48 -23.06 5.71 24.15
CA ALA A 48 -21.69 5.16 24.16
C ALA A 48 -21.58 3.78 23.46
N SER A 49 -22.63 2.97 23.46
CA SER A 49 -22.64 1.66 22.80
C SER A 49 -22.45 1.77 21.28
N HIS A 50 -23.12 2.72 20.62
CA HIS A 50 -22.99 2.94 19.18
C HIS A 50 -21.63 3.52 18.81
N LYS A 51 -21.11 4.41 19.65
CA LYS A 51 -19.77 5.00 19.52
C LYS A 51 -18.67 3.92 19.51
N ILE A 52 -18.73 3.01 20.48
CA ILE A 52 -17.73 1.97 20.66
C ILE A 52 -17.79 0.96 19.50
N LEU A 53 -18.99 0.56 19.07
CA LEU A 53 -19.15 -0.34 17.92
C LEU A 53 -18.61 0.26 16.62
N TRP A 54 -18.87 1.54 16.35
CA TRP A 54 -18.35 2.22 15.16
C TRP A 54 -16.82 2.40 15.20
N ALA A 55 -16.26 2.76 16.36
CA ALA A 55 -14.80 2.82 16.53
C ALA A 55 -14.15 1.46 16.29
N LEU A 56 -14.71 0.40 16.88
CA LEU A 56 -14.15 -0.94 16.76
C LEU A 56 -14.17 -1.42 15.30
N LEU A 57 -15.28 -1.17 14.59
CA LEU A 57 -15.42 -1.55 13.18
C LEU A 57 -14.37 -0.85 12.31
N VAL A 58 -14.22 0.47 12.45
CA VAL A 58 -13.25 1.25 11.67
C VAL A 58 -11.81 0.89 12.04
N PHE A 59 -11.52 0.56 13.29
CA PHE A 59 -10.17 0.16 13.75
C PHE A 59 -9.78 -1.28 13.35
N PHE A 60 -10.74 -2.20 13.31
CA PHE A 60 -10.48 -3.56 12.85
C PHE A 60 -10.40 -3.66 11.33
N PHE A 61 -11.12 -2.82 10.58
CA PHE A 61 -11.08 -2.80 9.12
C PHE A 61 -9.67 -2.61 8.50
N PRO A 62 -8.77 -1.73 8.99
CA PRO A 62 -7.43 -1.58 8.45
C PRO A 62 -6.57 -2.81 8.76
N ILE A 63 -6.67 -3.37 9.96
CA ILE A 63 -5.90 -4.55 10.36
C ILE A 63 -6.38 -5.79 9.58
N ILE A 64 -7.69 -6.06 9.59
CA ILE A 64 -8.30 -7.22 8.93
C ILE A 64 -8.17 -7.10 7.41
N GLY A 65 -8.43 -5.92 6.84
CA GLY A 65 -8.29 -5.68 5.40
C GLY A 65 -6.86 -5.94 4.91
N LEU A 66 -5.86 -5.58 5.71
CA LEU A 66 -4.46 -5.80 5.41
C LEU A 66 -4.06 -7.27 5.58
N ILE A 67 -4.59 -7.97 6.58
CA ILE A 67 -4.41 -9.42 6.76
C ILE A 67 -5.02 -10.20 5.59
N VAL A 68 -6.25 -9.88 5.19
CA VAL A 68 -6.93 -10.50 4.04
C VAL A 68 -6.15 -10.19 2.76
N TYR A 69 -5.74 -8.94 2.54
CA TYR A 69 -4.89 -8.59 1.42
C TYR A 69 -3.58 -9.39 1.44
N TYR A 70 -2.91 -9.55 2.57
CA TYR A 70 -1.65 -10.31 2.63
C TYR A 70 -1.82 -11.81 2.37
N LEU A 71 -2.92 -12.40 2.84
CA LEU A 71 -3.25 -13.81 2.64
C LEU A 71 -3.74 -14.11 1.21
N PHE A 72 -4.51 -13.20 0.61
CA PHE A 72 -5.10 -13.39 -0.71
C PHE A 72 -4.36 -12.66 -1.85
N SER A 73 -3.39 -11.80 -1.54
CA SER A 73 -2.54 -11.15 -2.55
C SER A 73 -1.62 -12.19 -3.17
N ASN A 74 -2.08 -12.75 -4.28
CA ASN A 74 -1.39 -13.76 -5.06
C ASN A 74 -0.24 -13.12 -5.86
N ARG A 75 0.85 -12.78 -5.16
CA ARG A 75 2.09 -12.18 -5.70
C ARG A 75 2.85 -13.06 -6.71
N ASN A 76 2.44 -14.32 -6.88
CA ASN A 76 3.14 -15.31 -7.73
C ASN A 76 2.85 -15.19 -9.25
N GLN A 77 2.10 -14.19 -9.71
CA GLN A 77 1.59 -14.16 -11.10
C GLN A 77 2.25 -13.10 -12.03
N HIS A 78 3.28 -12.36 -11.61
CA HIS A 78 3.81 -11.21 -12.40
C HIS A 78 5.31 -11.24 -12.76
N ASN A 79 5.95 -12.41 -12.81
CA ASN A 79 7.33 -12.52 -13.32
C ASN A 79 7.38 -13.15 -14.72
N ASN A 80 6.63 -12.59 -15.67
CA ASN A 80 6.78 -12.93 -17.09
C ASN A 80 7.39 -11.73 -17.82
N TYR A 81 8.67 -11.47 -17.54
CA TYR A 81 9.48 -10.61 -18.40
C TYR A 81 9.97 -11.48 -19.54
N GLU A 82 9.22 -11.52 -20.64
CA GLU A 82 9.74 -12.02 -21.90
C GLU A 82 10.80 -11.04 -22.38
N ALA A 83 12.07 -11.46 -22.35
CA ALA A 83 13.14 -10.71 -22.98
C ALA A 83 12.85 -10.68 -24.48
N LEU A 84 12.46 -9.51 -24.97
CA LEU A 84 12.25 -9.28 -26.40
C LEU A 84 13.59 -9.49 -27.14
N PRO A 85 13.55 -10.08 -28.36
CA PRO A 85 14.74 -10.49 -29.11
C PRO A 85 15.63 -9.33 -29.57
#